data_AF-A0A3D6EGJ3-F1
#
_entry.id   AF-A0A3D6EGJ3-F1
#
_cell.length_a   1.000
_cell.length_b   1.000
_cell.length_c   1.000
_cell.angle_alpha   90.00
_cell.angle_beta   90.00
_cell.angle_gamma   90.00
#
_symmetry.space_group_name_H-M   'P 1'
#
loop_
_entity.id
_entity.type
_entity.pdbx_description
1 polymer ?
#
loop_
_entity_poly.entity_id
_entity_poly.type
_entity_poly.pdbx_seq_one_letter_code
_entity_poly.pdbx_strand_id
1 'polypeptide(L)'
;MKKILAIIAAAAMLCACSEDRSHILKVYNWADYIDEELLGEFEQWYEQETGEPVKIIYQTFDINETMLSKIELGHEDYDVICPSDYIIERMLEKDLLLPINKDFGSTTNYLDGVAPFMQGLMSNVEAHGKDANDYAVPYMWGTTGIIYNPKYVTDEEAS
;
A
#
# COMPACT_ATOMS: atom_id res chain seq x y z
N MET A 1 17.84 -44.69 -15.12
CA MET A 1 18.06 -44.21 -13.73
C MET A 1 18.83 -42.89 -13.68
N LYS A 2 20.04 -42.77 -14.25
CA LYS A 2 20.82 -41.51 -14.23
C LYS A 2 20.10 -40.29 -14.85
N LYS A 3 19.33 -40.50 -15.93
CA LYS A 3 18.52 -39.44 -16.58
C LYS A 3 17.30 -39.00 -15.76
N ILE A 4 16.73 -39.90 -14.94
CA ILE A 4 15.57 -39.61 -14.09
C ILE A 4 16.02 -38.84 -12.83
N LEU A 5 17.17 -39.20 -12.25
CA LEU A 5 17.78 -38.42 -11.16
C LEU A 5 18.17 -36.99 -11.58
N ALA A 6 18.64 -36.80 -12.82
CA ALA A 6 19.00 -35.47 -13.33
C ALA A 6 17.78 -34.54 -13.49
N ILE A 7 16.62 -35.09 -13.87
CA ILE A 7 15.38 -34.31 -14.02
C ILE A 7 14.79 -33.94 -12.65
N ILE A 8 14.86 -34.84 -11.67
CA ILE A 8 14.41 -34.56 -10.30
C ILE A 8 15.31 -33.51 -9.62
N ALA A 9 16.63 -33.57 -9.85
CA ALA A 9 17.57 -32.56 -9.34
C ALA A 9 17.38 -31.18 -10.00
N ALA A 10 17.01 -31.12 -11.27
CA ALA A 10 16.68 -29.87 -11.96
C ALA A 10 15.33 -29.27 -11.51
N ALA A 11 14.33 -30.11 -11.22
CA ALA A 11 13.05 -29.67 -10.67
C ALA A 11 13.19 -29.16 -9.22
N ALA A 12 14.08 -29.75 -8.42
CA ALA A 12 14.37 -29.28 -7.07
C ALA A 12 15.12 -27.92 -7.05
N MET A 13 15.95 -27.63 -8.06
CA MET A 13 16.60 -26.33 -8.22
C MET A 13 15.64 -25.21 -8.63
N LEU A 14 14.52 -25.52 -9.29
CA LEU A 14 13.50 -24.54 -9.68
C LEU A 14 12.59 -24.10 -8.52
N CYS A 15 12.57 -24.85 -7.42
CA CYS A 15 11.80 -24.50 -6.21
C CYS A 15 12.64 -23.82 -5.12
N ALA A 16 13.95 -23.63 -5.32
CA ALA A 16 14.88 -23.25 -4.25
C ALA A 16 15.22 -21.75 -4.18
N CYS A 17 14.46 -20.89 -4.86
CA CYS A 17 14.59 -19.44 -4.75
C CYS A 17 13.28 -18.81 -4.23
N SER A 18 12.73 -19.33 -3.14
CA SER A 18 11.78 -18.54 -2.35
C SER A 18 12.60 -17.56 -1.52
N GLU A 19 12.52 -16.28 -1.87
CA GLU A 19 13.03 -15.21 -1.01
C GLU A 19 12.33 -15.30 0.35
N ASP A 20 13.10 -15.27 1.44
CA ASP A 20 12.51 -15.28 2.77
C ASP A 20 11.79 -13.95 3.02
N ARG A 21 10.45 -13.99 2.97
CA ARG A 21 9.58 -12.81 3.12
C ARG A 21 9.23 -12.50 4.58
N SER A 22 9.67 -13.33 5.54
CA SER A 22 9.24 -13.23 6.95
C SER A 22 9.61 -11.91 7.63
N HIS A 23 10.69 -11.27 7.19
CA HIS A 23 11.20 -10.02 7.75
C HIS A 23 11.25 -8.88 6.71
N ILE A 24 10.43 -8.96 5.65
CA ILE A 24 10.40 -7.94 4.59
C ILE A 24 9.00 -7.35 4.50
N LEU A 25 8.90 -6.02 4.61
CA LEU A 25 7.69 -5.26 4.36
C LEU A 25 7.81 -4.52 3.01
N LYS A 26 7.04 -4.93 2.00
CA LYS A 26 6.98 -4.28 0.69
C LYS A 26 5.89 -3.23 0.66
N VAL A 27 6.28 -1.98 0.45
CA VAL A 27 5.37 -0.83 0.40
C VAL A 27 5.39 -0.24 -1.01
N TYR A 28 4.20 0.02 -1.57
CA TYR A 28 4.04 0.72 -2.84
C TYR A 28 3.24 2.01 -2.65
N ASN A 29 3.89 3.17 -2.79
CA ASN A 29 3.27 4.47 -2.53
C ASN A 29 3.53 5.45 -3.68
N TRP A 30 2.96 6.64 -3.60
CA TRP A 30 3.31 7.77 -4.45
C TRP A 30 4.75 8.23 -4.21
N ALA A 31 5.37 8.77 -5.26
CA ALA A 31 6.62 9.52 -5.13
C ALA A 31 6.42 10.77 -4.26
N ASP A 32 7.46 11.17 -3.52
CA ASP A 32 7.48 12.36 -2.65
C ASP A 32 6.35 12.43 -1.60
N TYR A 33 5.86 11.27 -1.15
CA TYR A 33 4.67 11.16 -0.28
C TYR A 33 4.95 10.63 1.13
N ILE A 34 6.22 10.43 1.48
CA ILE A 34 6.66 10.11 2.84
C ILE A 34 7.97 10.84 3.11
N ASP A 35 8.25 11.11 4.38
CA ASP A 35 9.60 11.45 4.80
C ASP A 35 10.47 10.18 4.78
N GLU A 36 11.50 10.15 3.93
CA GLU A 36 12.36 8.97 3.74
C GLU A 36 13.07 8.55 5.04
N GLU A 37 13.32 9.48 5.97
CA GLU A 37 13.95 9.16 7.26
C GLU A 37 13.05 8.25 8.11
N LEU A 38 11.72 8.39 8.00
CA LEU A 38 10.76 7.57 8.74
C LEU A 38 10.83 6.09 8.39
N LEU A 39 11.32 5.73 7.20
CA LEU A 39 11.48 4.32 6.82
C LEU A 39 12.50 3.63 7.73
N GLY A 40 13.65 4.27 7.96
CA GLY A 40 14.69 3.75 8.84
C GLY A 40 14.30 3.82 10.32
N GLU A 41 13.56 4.86 10.72
CA GLU A 41 13.02 4.96 12.09
C GLU A 41 11.99 3.86 12.37
N PHE A 42 11.11 3.54 11.40
CA PHE A 42 10.15 2.46 11.54
C PHE A 42 10.82 1.10 11.68
N GLU A 43 11.83 0.79 10.86
CA GLU A 43 12.59 -0.46 10.98
C GLU A 43 13.17 -0.63 12.40
N GLN A 44 13.74 0.44 12.96
CA GLN A 44 14.31 0.44 14.31
C GLN A 44 13.22 0.32 15.40
N TRP A 45 12.15 1.10 15.28
CA TRP A 45 11.03 1.06 16.21
C TRP A 45 10.38 -0.32 16.24
N TYR A 46 10.16 -0.93 15.07
CA TYR A 46 9.56 -2.25 14.96
C TYR A 46 10.40 -3.32 15.66
N GLU A 47 11.72 -3.32 15.48
CA GLU A 47 12.63 -4.24 16.19
C GLU A 47 12.60 -4.02 17.70
N GLN A 48 12.51 -2.77 18.16
CA GLN A 48 12.42 -2.44 19.60
C GLN A 48 11.12 -2.93 20.24
N GLU A 49 9.99 -2.78 19.55
CA GLU A 49 8.67 -3.15 20.09
C GLU A 49 8.38 -4.65 19.99
N THR A 50 8.85 -5.30 18.91
CA THR A 50 8.51 -6.70 18.61
C THR A 50 9.64 -7.68 18.95
N GLY A 51 10.89 -7.21 19.02
CA GLY A 51 12.08 -8.05 19.13
C GLY A 51 12.50 -8.72 17.81
N GLU A 52 11.80 -8.45 16.71
CA GLU A 52 12.07 -9.02 15.39
C GLU A 52 12.48 -7.92 14.40
N PRO A 53 13.48 -8.14 13.55
CA PRO A 53 13.85 -7.16 12.54
C PRO A 53 12.80 -7.11 11.42
N VAL A 54 12.68 -5.95 10.79
CA VAL A 54 11.96 -5.77 9.53
C VAL A 54 12.80 -4.95 8.57
N LYS A 55 12.77 -5.32 7.29
CA LYS A 55 13.34 -4.54 6.19
C LYS A 55 12.22 -4.01 5.32
N ILE A 56 12.17 -2.70 5.14
CA ILE A 56 11.26 -2.06 4.20
C ILE A 56 11.88 -2.09 2.79
N ILE A 57 11.11 -2.59 1.84
CA ILE A 57 11.34 -2.36 0.41
C ILE A 57 10.27 -1.37 -0.03
N TYR A 58 10.69 -0.12 -0.26
CA TYR A 58 9.80 0.95 -0.67
C TYR A 58 9.91 1.17 -2.17
N GLN A 59 8.77 1.11 -2.86
CA GLN A 59 8.66 1.40 -4.28
C GLN A 59 7.66 2.53 -4.50
N THR A 60 7.87 3.29 -5.58
CA THR A 60 7.02 4.43 -5.92
C THR A 60 6.29 4.27 -7.24
N PHE A 61 5.08 4.83 -7.33
CA PHE A 61 4.33 4.99 -8.57
C PHE A 61 3.85 6.43 -8.75
N ASP A 62 3.67 6.82 -10.01
CA ASP A 62 3.23 8.18 -10.35
C ASP A 62 1.80 8.20 -10.92
N ILE A 63 1.25 7.03 -11.22
CA ILE A 63 -0.06 6.87 -11.84
C ILE A 63 -0.76 5.65 -11.22
N ASN A 64 -1.96 5.89 -10.69
CA ASN A 64 -2.86 4.89 -10.12
C ASN A 64 -3.08 3.68 -11.02
N GLU A 65 -3.33 3.89 -12.32
CA GLU A 65 -3.60 2.82 -13.29
C GLU A 65 -2.38 1.93 -13.53
N THR A 66 -1.18 2.50 -13.50
CA THR A 66 0.08 1.74 -13.60
C THR A 66 0.25 0.83 -12.39
N MET A 67 -0.01 1.36 -11.19
CA MET A 67 0.01 0.59 -9.94
C MET A 67 -1.02 -0.55 -10.00
N LEU A 68 -2.29 -0.25 -10.30
CA LEU A 68 -3.36 -1.25 -10.35
C LEU A 68 -3.05 -2.37 -11.34
N SER A 69 -2.59 -2.02 -12.56
CA SER A 69 -2.23 -3.01 -13.58
C SER A 69 -1.12 -3.94 -13.09
N LYS A 70 -0.15 -3.41 -12.31
CA LYS A 70 0.94 -4.21 -11.74
C LYS A 70 0.43 -5.21 -10.70
N ILE A 71 -0.48 -4.78 -9.82
CA ILE A 71 -1.14 -5.67 -8.84
C ILE A 71 -1.93 -6.77 -9.55
N GLU A 72 -2.73 -6.42 -10.57
CA GLU A 72 -3.58 -7.36 -11.31
C GLU A 72 -2.78 -8.44 -12.04
N LEU A 73 -1.60 -8.10 -12.55
CA LEU A 73 -0.72 -9.06 -13.22
C LEU A 73 -0.12 -10.09 -12.24
N GLY A 74 -0.03 -9.76 -10.95
CA GLY A 74 0.42 -10.68 -9.89
C GLY A 74 1.86 -11.15 -10.03
N HIS A 75 2.70 -10.45 -10.80
CA HIS A 75 4.12 -10.77 -10.96
C HIS A 75 4.98 -10.29 -9.79
N GLU A 76 4.51 -9.29 -9.05
CA GLU A 76 5.12 -8.77 -7.83
C GLU A 76 4.07 -8.72 -6.73
N ASP A 77 4.50 -8.92 -5.48
CA ASP A 77 3.67 -8.86 -4.29
C ASP A 77 3.95 -7.59 -3.47
N TYR A 78 2.92 -7.09 -2.80
CA TYR A 78 3.01 -5.93 -1.92
C TYR A 78 2.22 -6.19 -0.65
N ASP A 79 2.77 -5.76 0.47
CA ASP A 79 2.13 -5.91 1.78
C ASP A 79 1.26 -4.68 2.10
N VAL A 80 1.71 -3.49 1.67
CA VAL A 80 0.99 -2.22 1.84
C VAL A 80 1.04 -1.43 0.54
N ILE A 81 -0.10 -0.87 0.14
CA ILE A 81 -0.21 0.03 -1.01
C ILE A 81 -0.97 1.30 -0.61
N CYS A 82 -0.71 2.41 -1.30
CA CYS A 82 -1.37 3.70 -1.02
C CYS A 82 -2.09 4.28 -2.26
N PRO A 83 -3.12 3.60 -2.81
CA PRO A 83 -3.93 4.10 -3.90
C PRO A 83 -4.80 5.31 -3.53
N SER A 84 -5.28 6.03 -4.54
CA SER A 84 -6.44 6.94 -4.37
C SER A 84 -7.74 6.15 -4.12
N ASP A 85 -8.74 6.82 -3.53
CA ASP A 85 -10.05 6.28 -3.18
C ASP A 85 -10.77 5.54 -4.31
N TYR A 86 -10.83 6.10 -5.53
CA TYR A 86 -11.47 5.44 -6.67
C TYR A 86 -10.76 4.15 -7.12
N ILE A 87 -9.47 4.01 -6.82
CA ILE A 87 -8.74 2.75 -7.06
C ILE A 87 -9.05 1.75 -5.95
N ILE A 88 -9.21 2.19 -4.70
CA ILE A 88 -9.67 1.31 -3.61
C ILE A 88 -11.02 0.68 -3.99
N GLU A 89 -11.98 1.46 -4.50
CA GLU A 89 -13.27 0.94 -4.99
C GLU A 89 -13.08 -0.18 -6.04
N ARG A 90 -12.29 0.08 -7.09
CA ARG A 90 -11.99 -0.91 -8.13
C ARG A 90 -11.29 -2.15 -7.59
N MET A 91 -10.41 -1.99 -6.60
CA MET A 91 -9.72 -3.12 -5.97
C MET A 91 -10.66 -3.95 -5.10
N LEU A 92 -11.64 -3.33 -4.44
CA LEU A 92 -12.71 -4.03 -3.72
C LEU A 92 -13.60 -4.83 -4.69
N GLU A 93 -13.98 -4.24 -5.83
CA GLU A 93 -14.74 -4.91 -6.90
C GLU A 93 -14.05 -6.17 -7.41
N LYS A 94 -12.71 -6.14 -7.47
CA LYS A 94 -11.87 -7.21 -8.02
C LYS A 94 -11.34 -8.19 -6.97
N ASP A 95 -11.77 -8.05 -5.71
CA ASP A 95 -11.29 -8.89 -4.60
C ASP A 95 -9.76 -8.84 -4.40
N LEU A 96 -9.13 -7.69 -4.66
CA LEU A 96 -7.67 -7.51 -4.59
C LEU A 96 -7.16 -7.04 -3.22
N LEU A 97 -8.06 -6.74 -2.27
CA LEU A 97 -7.71 -6.26 -0.93
C LEU A 97 -8.09 -7.29 0.13
N LEU A 98 -7.23 -7.40 1.15
CA LEU A 98 -7.52 -8.15 2.37
C LEU A 98 -8.13 -7.21 3.41
N PRO A 99 -9.12 -7.67 4.19
CA PRO A 99 -9.65 -6.87 5.30
C PRO A 99 -8.57 -6.67 6.36
N ILE A 100 -8.50 -5.47 6.92
CA ILE A 100 -7.56 -5.14 7.98
C ILE A 100 -8.11 -5.64 9.31
N ASN A 101 -7.34 -6.47 10.00
CA ASN A 101 -7.71 -6.95 11.33
C ASN A 101 -7.70 -5.79 12.35
N LYS A 102 -8.88 -5.47 12.91
CA LYS A 102 -9.05 -4.43 13.94
C LYS A 102 -8.54 -4.86 15.32
N ASP A 103 -8.38 -6.17 15.53
CA ASP A 103 -7.97 -6.80 16.79
C ASP A 103 -6.59 -7.48 16.63
N PHE A 104 -5.60 -6.76 16.11
CA PHE A 104 -4.25 -7.29 15.93
C PHE A 104 -3.42 -7.18 17.21
N GLY A 105 -3.48 -8.22 18.06
CA GLY A 105 -2.69 -8.28 19.29
C GLY A 105 -3.11 -7.22 20.30
N SER A 106 -2.19 -6.33 20.68
CA SER A 106 -2.43 -5.22 21.61
C SER A 106 -2.51 -3.85 20.93
N THR A 107 -2.54 -3.80 19.59
CA THR A 107 -2.63 -2.52 18.87
C THR A 107 -4.02 -1.93 18.99
N THR A 108 -4.08 -0.61 19.17
CA THR A 108 -5.31 0.16 19.06
C THR A 108 -5.95 -0.02 17.68
N ASN A 109 -7.27 0.15 17.58
CA ASN A 109 -7.97 0.10 16.30
C ASN A 109 -7.39 1.18 15.36
N TYR A 110 -7.04 0.82 14.13
CA TYR A 110 -6.40 1.70 13.17
C TYR A 110 -7.25 2.92 12.76
N LEU A 111 -8.55 2.91 13.02
CA LEU A 111 -9.42 4.06 12.81
C LEU A 111 -9.43 5.04 13.99
N ASP A 112 -8.87 4.65 15.14
CA ASP A 112 -8.76 5.53 16.29
C ASP A 112 -7.77 6.65 15.96
N GLY A 113 -8.28 7.88 15.90
CA GLY A 113 -7.50 9.07 15.47
C GLY A 113 -7.79 9.53 14.05
N VAL A 114 -8.49 8.72 13.24
CA VAL A 114 -9.00 9.17 11.94
C VAL A 114 -10.21 10.06 12.16
N ALA A 115 -10.20 11.26 11.57
CA ALA A 115 -11.29 12.21 11.70
C ALA A 115 -12.63 11.61 11.21
N PRO A 116 -13.77 11.83 11.91
CA PRO A 116 -15.06 11.28 11.50
C PRO A 116 -15.48 11.64 10.07
N PHE A 117 -15.09 12.83 9.61
CA PHE A 117 -15.29 13.26 8.23
C PHE A 117 -14.60 12.32 7.22
N MET A 118 -13.35 11.93 7.48
CA MET A 118 -12.61 11.02 6.61
C MET A 118 -13.19 9.61 6.64
N GLN A 119 -13.59 9.11 7.81
CA GLN A 119 -14.29 7.82 7.91
C GLN A 119 -15.60 7.84 7.10
N GLY A 120 -16.35 8.94 7.15
CA GLY A 120 -17.56 9.14 6.37
C GLY A 120 -17.32 9.19 4.85
N LEU A 121 -16.21 9.81 4.40
CA LEU A 121 -15.81 9.76 3.00
C LEU A 121 -15.47 8.34 2.57
N MET A 122 -14.68 7.61 3.37
CA MET A 122 -14.30 6.22 3.10
C MET A 122 -15.49 5.27 3.08
N SER A 123 -16.52 5.49 3.92
CA SER A 123 -17.75 4.67 3.87
C SER A 123 -18.55 4.84 2.58
N ASN A 124 -18.32 5.91 1.80
CA ASN A 124 -18.91 6.04 0.46
C ASN A 124 -18.12 5.28 -0.61
N VAL A 125 -16.92 4.79 -0.27
CA VAL A 125 -16.11 3.93 -1.13
C VAL A 125 -16.47 2.50 -0.76
N GLU A 126 -17.38 1.90 -1.52
CA GLU A 126 -17.83 0.54 -1.30
C GLU A 126 -17.95 -0.25 -2.60
N ALA A 127 -17.74 -1.56 -2.52
CA ALA A 127 -18.05 -2.45 -3.63
C ALA A 127 -18.45 -3.83 -3.13
N HIS A 128 -19.46 -4.45 -3.76
CA HIS A 128 -19.95 -5.78 -3.40
C HIS A 128 -20.28 -5.95 -1.91
N GLY A 129 -20.76 -4.90 -1.25
CA GLY A 129 -21.09 -4.90 0.19
C GLY A 129 -19.87 -4.83 1.11
N LYS A 130 -18.70 -4.44 0.60
CA LYS A 130 -17.48 -4.16 1.36
C LYS A 130 -17.31 -2.66 1.52
N ASP A 131 -17.29 -2.18 2.76
CA ASP A 131 -16.97 -0.78 3.10
C ASP A 131 -15.45 -0.60 3.16
N ALA A 132 -14.90 0.42 2.51
CA ALA A 132 -13.46 0.63 2.50
C ALA A 132 -12.83 0.85 3.87
N ASN A 133 -13.58 1.30 4.89
CA ASN A 133 -13.07 1.39 6.28
C ASN A 133 -12.68 0.05 6.89
N ASP A 134 -13.08 -1.09 6.28
CA ASP A 134 -12.64 -2.42 6.70
C ASP A 134 -11.36 -2.88 5.97
N TYR A 135 -10.89 -2.14 4.96
CA TYR A 135 -9.81 -2.54 4.05
C TYR A 135 -8.71 -1.49 3.89
N ALA A 136 -8.95 -0.23 4.25
CA ALA A 136 -8.03 0.87 4.03
C ALA A 136 -8.06 1.90 5.16
N VAL A 137 -6.92 2.58 5.36
CA VAL A 137 -6.76 3.66 6.34
C VAL A 137 -6.41 4.95 5.58
N PRO A 138 -7.16 6.06 5.77
CA PRO A 138 -6.81 7.33 5.15
C PRO A 138 -5.43 7.81 5.59
N TYR A 139 -4.52 8.02 4.63
CA TYR A 139 -3.17 8.50 4.91
C TYR A 139 -3.07 10.03 4.76
N MET A 140 -3.31 10.53 3.55
CA MET A 140 -3.31 11.96 3.22
C MET A 140 -4.47 12.25 2.28
N TRP A 141 -4.98 13.48 2.32
CA TRP A 141 -6.03 13.95 1.43
C TRP A 141 -5.74 15.40 1.01
N GLY A 142 -6.33 15.82 -0.10
CA GLY A 142 -6.13 17.16 -0.61
C GLY A 142 -7.20 17.53 -1.63
N THR A 143 -7.01 18.67 -2.26
CA THR A 143 -7.87 19.16 -3.34
C THR A 143 -7.01 19.42 -4.57
N THR A 144 -7.58 19.19 -5.75
CA THR A 144 -6.98 19.66 -7.00
C THR A 144 -7.44 21.09 -7.24
N GLY A 145 -6.48 21.98 -7.49
CA GLY A 145 -6.75 23.40 -7.68
C GLY A 145 -5.79 24.04 -8.66
N ILE A 146 -6.00 25.33 -8.88
CA ILE A 146 -5.13 26.15 -9.74
C ILE A 146 -4.21 26.96 -8.84
N ILE A 147 -2.89 26.78 -9.02
CA ILE A 147 -1.88 27.64 -8.40
C ILE A 147 -1.43 28.65 -9.46
N TYR A 148 -1.55 29.95 -9.17
CA TYR A 148 -1.10 31.03 -10.06
C TYR A 148 -0.12 31.96 -9.34
N ASN A 149 0.66 32.68 -10.14
CA ASN A 149 1.60 33.68 -9.63
C ASN A 149 0.94 35.07 -9.67
N PRO A 150 0.67 35.70 -8.51
CA PRO A 150 -0.03 36.98 -8.45
C PRO A 150 0.77 38.15 -9.06
N LYS A 151 2.06 37.94 -9.34
CA LYS A 151 2.87 38.90 -10.11
C LYS A 151 2.41 39.03 -11.57
N TYR A 152 1.83 37.97 -12.13
CA TYR A 152 1.52 37.87 -13.56
C TYR A 152 0.03 37.70 -13.87
N VAL A 153 -0.77 37.24 -12.90
CA VAL A 153 -2.22 37.00 -13.05
C VAL A 153 -2.92 37.61 -11.83
N THR A 154 -3.92 38.44 -12.06
CA THR A 154 -4.73 39.04 -10.98
C THR A 154 -5.75 38.05 -10.42
N ASP A 155 -6.21 38.27 -9.19
CA ASP A 155 -7.25 37.42 -8.57
C ASP A 155 -8.55 37.38 -9.40
N GLU A 156 -8.91 38.48 -10.08
CA GLU A 156 -10.08 38.54 -10.98
C GLU A 156 -9.90 37.69 -12.24
N GLU A 157 -8.67 37.55 -12.76
CA GLU A 157 -8.37 36.69 -13.92
C GLU A 157 -8.28 35.20 -13.54
N ALA A 158 -8.01 34.90 -12.27
CA ALA A 158 -7.86 33.54 -11.75
C ALA A 158 -9.15 32.94 -11.15
N SER A 159 -10.19 33.77 -10.94
CA SER A 159 -11.49 33.37 -10.38
C SER A 159 -12.52 33.06 -11.45
#